data_AF-A0ABC8QVI5-F1
#
_entry.id   AF-A0ABC8QVI5-F1
#
_cell.length_a   1.000
_cell.length_b   1.000
_cell.length_c   1.000
_cell.angle_alpha   90.00
_cell.angle_beta   90.00
_cell.angle_gamma   90.00
#
_symmetry.space_group_name_H-M   'P 1'
#
loop_
_entity.id
_entity.type
_entity.pdbx_description
1 polymer ?
#
loop_
_entity_poly.entity_id
_entity_poly.type
_entity_poly.pdbx_seq_one_letter_code
_entity_poly.pdbx_strand_id
1 'polypeptide(L)'
;MQNDNGRVICDGVNVVGFEYTYPRVRIHRDPSNIVLIESEEQFNNSLQKVQDESLPAVFYFTAVWCGPCRLLSPIIGQLGEKYPHVTTYKIDIDK
;
A
#
# COMPACT_ATOMS: atom_id res chain seq x y z
N MET A 1 -4.97 -33.40 -24.58
CA MET A 1 -4.47 -34.27 -23.50
C MET A 1 -4.51 -33.45 -22.23
N GLN A 2 -5.51 -33.74 -21.41
CA GLN A 2 -5.74 -33.17 -20.08
C GLN A 2 -4.82 -33.86 -19.08
N ASN A 3 -4.30 -33.12 -18.12
CA ASN A 3 -3.90 -33.65 -16.81
C ASN A 3 -4.24 -32.63 -15.72
N ASP A 4 -4.85 -33.16 -14.65
CA ASP A 4 -5.75 -32.48 -13.72
C ASP A 4 -5.02 -31.71 -12.62
N ASN A 5 -4.54 -30.49 -12.90
CA ASN A 5 -4.18 -29.49 -11.85
C ASN A 5 -4.05 -28.03 -12.36
N GLY A 6 -4.61 -27.68 -13.52
CA GLY A 6 -4.72 -26.28 -13.96
C GLY A 6 -3.40 -25.50 -14.16
N ARG A 7 -2.24 -26.17 -14.18
CA ARG A 7 -0.93 -25.51 -14.28
C ARG A 7 -0.44 -25.52 -15.73
N VAL A 8 -0.47 -24.35 -16.38
CA VAL A 8 0.20 -24.11 -17.66
C VAL A 8 1.62 -23.62 -17.37
N ILE A 9 2.64 -24.34 -17.87
CA ILE A 9 4.05 -23.97 -17.72
C ILE A 9 4.52 -23.36 -19.04
N CYS A 10 4.75 -22.04 -19.06
CA CYS A 10 5.48 -21.37 -20.13
C CYS A 10 6.82 -20.87 -19.56
N ASP A 11 7.92 -21.41 -20.09
CA ASP A 11 9.30 -20.93 -20.01
C ASP A 11 9.78 -20.28 -18.69
N GLY A 12 9.87 -21.12 -17.64
CA GLY A 12 10.92 -20.98 -16.62
C GLY A 12 10.80 -19.82 -15.61
N VAL A 13 9.73 -19.04 -15.63
CA VAL A 13 9.43 -18.05 -14.58
C VAL A 13 8.42 -18.65 -13.61
N ASN A 14 8.72 -18.68 -12.31
CA ASN A 14 7.74 -18.97 -11.26
C ASN A 14 6.71 -17.82 -11.23
N VAL A 15 5.69 -17.91 -12.08
CA VAL A 15 4.47 -17.10 -11.94
C VAL A 15 3.69 -17.67 -10.76
N VAL A 16 3.81 -17.01 -9.62
CA VAL A 16 2.79 -17.12 -8.56
C VAL A 16 1.52 -16.57 -9.19
N GLY A 17 0.56 -17.45 -9.51
CA GLY A 17 -0.68 -17.06 -10.16
C GLY A 17 -1.41 -15.99 -9.35
N PHE A 18 -1.47 -14.78 -9.90
CA PHE A 18 -2.40 -13.75 -9.45
C PHE A 18 -3.77 -14.04 -10.08
N GLU A 19 -4.51 -14.98 -9.49
CA GLU A 19 -5.94 -15.11 -9.78
C GLU A 19 -6.66 -13.94 -9.07
N TYR A 20 -7.21 -13.04 -9.87
CA TYR A 20 -7.95 -11.82 -9.48
C TYR A 20 -9.30 -12.15 -8.81
N THR A 21 -9.32 -12.97 -7.76
CA THR A 21 -10.48 -13.11 -6.88
C THR A 21 -10.24 -12.26 -5.65
N TYR A 22 -10.91 -11.10 -5.56
CA TYR A 22 -10.87 -10.19 -4.43
C TYR A 22 -11.04 -10.95 -3.10
N PRO A 23 -9.97 -11.14 -2.31
CA PRO A 23 -10.11 -11.77 -1.01
C PRO A 23 -10.94 -10.83 -0.13
N ARG A 24 -11.91 -11.36 0.60
CA ARG A 24 -12.65 -10.58 1.61
C ARG A 24 -11.66 -9.90 2.54
N VAL A 25 -11.52 -8.57 2.41
CA VAL A 25 -10.64 -7.76 3.26
C VAL A 25 -11.16 -7.82 4.69
N ARG A 26 -10.47 -8.55 5.57
CA ARG A 26 -10.57 -8.33 7.01
C ARG A 26 -9.92 -6.96 7.26
N ILE A 27 -10.65 -6.02 7.85
CA ILE A 27 -10.12 -4.69 8.19
C ILE A 27 -8.95 -4.91 9.17
N HIS A 28 -7.73 -4.80 8.65
CA HIS A 28 -6.54 -4.73 9.48
C HIS A 28 -6.47 -3.31 10.04
N ARG A 29 -6.24 -3.17 11.36
CA ARG A 29 -5.93 -1.85 11.94
C ARG A 29 -4.68 -1.33 11.22
N ASP A 30 -4.74 -0.11 10.69
CA ASP A 30 -3.56 0.53 10.11
C ASP A 30 -2.45 0.53 11.19
N PRO A 31 -1.20 0.14 10.86
CA PRO A 31 -0.11 0.05 11.81
C PRO A 31 0.29 1.41 12.38
N SER A 32 0.98 1.38 13.52
CA SER A 32 1.29 2.54 14.37
C SER A 32 2.12 3.65 13.71
N ASN A 33 2.70 3.43 12.53
CA ASN A 33 3.55 4.39 11.82
C ASN A 33 2.91 4.99 10.55
N ILE A 34 1.59 4.86 10.39
CA ILE A 34 0.84 5.53 9.34
C ILE A 34 0.17 6.79 9.88
N VAL A 35 0.50 7.94 9.28
CA VAL A 35 -0.07 9.25 9.58
C VAL A 35 -1.11 9.57 8.50
N LEU A 36 -2.36 9.80 8.89
CA LEU A 36 -3.40 10.26 7.97
C LEU A 36 -3.30 11.78 7.79
N ILE A 37 -3.29 12.21 6.53
CA ILE A 37 -3.29 13.60 6.11
C ILE A 37 -4.64 13.89 5.45
N GLU A 38 -5.40 14.82 6.02
CA GLU A 38 -6.74 15.20 5.54
C GLU A 38 -6.81 16.65 5.05
N SER A 39 -5.72 17.42 5.17
CA SER A 39 -5.67 18.81 4.73
C SER A 39 -4.35 19.16 4.04
N GLU A 40 -4.43 20.15 3.14
CA GLU A 40 -3.27 20.68 2.41
C GLU A 40 -2.22 21.28 3.36
N GLU A 41 -2.67 21.98 4.42
CA GLU A 41 -1.76 22.54 5.43
C GLU A 41 -0.96 21.43 6.14
N GLN A 42 -1.62 20.34 6.52
CA GLN A 42 -0.97 19.21 7.17
C GLN A 42 0.01 18.49 6.22
N PHE A 43 -0.34 18.41 4.94
CA PHE A 43 0.56 17.90 3.89
C PHE A 43 1.82 18.76 3.76
N ASN A 44 1.67 20.07 3.58
CA ASN A 44 2.77 21.00 3.40
C ASN A 44 3.71 21.01 4.61
N ASN A 45 3.15 21.03 5.82
CA ASN A 45 3.93 20.97 7.06
C ASN A 45 4.71 19.65 7.18
N SER A 46 4.09 18.53 6.80
CA SER A 46 4.75 17.21 6.83
C SER A 46 5.85 17.11 5.78
N LEU A 47 5.63 17.68 4.59
CA LEU A 47 6.60 17.70 3.51
C LEU A 47 7.83 18.54 3.87
N GLN A 48 7.63 19.74 4.41
CA GLN A 48 8.72 20.60 4.88
C GLN A 48 9.53 19.91 5.99
N LYS A 49 8.85 19.34 6.98
CA LYS A 49 9.51 18.60 8.06
C LYS A 49 10.40 17.47 7.53
N VAL A 50 9.90 16.67 6.60
CA VAL A 50 10.64 15.56 5.98
C VAL A 50 11.86 16.07 5.22
N GLN A 51 11.75 17.19 4.51
CA GLN A 51 12.84 17.80 3.76
C GLN A 51 13.92 18.37 4.69
N ASP A 52 13.51 19.18 5.68
CA ASP A 52 14.40 19.87 6.60
C ASP A 52 15.18 18.89 7.49
N GLU A 53 14.50 17.85 7.98
CA GLU A 53 15.09 16.83 8.85
C GLU A 53 15.71 15.67 8.06
N SER A 54 15.62 15.67 6.72
CA SER A 54 16.10 14.60 5.84
C SER A 54 15.63 13.19 6.26
N LEU A 55 14.38 13.09 6.70
CA LEU A 55 13.80 11.85 7.21
C LEU A 55 13.32 10.94 6.06
N PRO A 56 13.45 9.62 6.18
CA PRO A 56 12.83 8.71 5.21
C PRO A 56 11.31 8.70 5.39
N ALA A 57 10.59 9.05 4.32
CA ALA A 57 9.13 9.12 4.32
C ALA A 57 8.55 8.51 3.05
N VAL A 58 7.35 7.95 3.17
CA VAL A 58 6.54 7.44 2.05
C VAL A 58 5.23 8.20 2.02
N PHE A 59 4.91 8.83 0.89
CA PHE A 59 3.62 9.47 0.68
C PHE A 59 2.73 8.55 -0.17
N TYR A 60 1.67 8.03 0.45
CA TYR A 60 0.70 7.13 -0.16
C TYR A 60 -0.59 7.87 -0.48
N PHE A 61 -0.75 8.25 -1.74
CA PHE A 61 -1.97 8.87 -2.26
C PHE A 61 -3.01 7.79 -2.58
N THR A 62 -4.20 7.90 -2.00
CA THR A 62 -5.30 6.94 -2.13
C THR A 62 -6.62 7.68 -2.33
N ALA A 63 -7.66 6.94 -2.74
CA ALA A 63 -9.03 7.44 -2.79
C ALA A 63 -10.00 6.31 -2.45
N VAL A 64 -11.21 6.64 -1.99
CA VAL A 64 -12.23 5.63 -1.66
C VAL A 64 -12.71 4.88 -2.91
N TRP A 65 -12.78 5.58 -4.04
CA TRP A 65 -13.16 5.05 -5.35
C TRP A 65 -12.00 4.34 -6.07
N CYS A 66 -10.77 4.44 -5.57
CA CYS A 66 -9.63 3.78 -6.17
C CYS A 66 -9.62 2.28 -5.81
N GLY A 67 -10.16 1.46 -6.71
CA GLY A 67 -10.16 0.00 -6.58
C GLY A 67 -8.76 -0.61 -6.36
N PRO A 68 -7.75 -0.29 -7.18
CA PRO A 68 -6.39 -0.79 -7.00
C PRO A 68 -5.74 -0.37 -5.66
N CYS A 69 -6.04 0.83 -5.15
CA CYS A 69 -5.51 1.34 -3.89
C CYS A 69 -5.96 0.47 -2.70
N ARG A 70 -7.18 -0.11 -2.76
CA ARG A 70 -7.65 -1.03 -1.72
C ARG A 70 -6.82 -2.31 -1.61
N LEU A 71 -6.27 -2.79 -2.72
CA LEU A 71 -5.35 -3.94 -2.74
C LEU A 71 -3.96 -3.55 -2.24
N LEU A 72 -3.53 -2.32 -2.51
CA LEU A 72 -2.22 -1.82 -2.10
C LEU A 72 -2.17 -1.48 -0.59
N SER A 73 -3.28 -1.01 -0.01
CA SER A 73 -3.37 -0.62 1.40
C SER A 73 -2.82 -1.66 2.39
N PRO A 74 -3.17 -2.96 2.33
CA PRO A 74 -2.59 -3.96 3.24
C PRO A 74 -1.10 -4.22 3.01
N ILE A 75 -0.59 -3.98 1.79
CA ILE A 75 0.84 -4.10 1.48
C ILE A 75 1.59 -2.92 2.08
N ILE A 76 1.05 -1.70 1.95
CA ILE A 76 1.61 -0.49 2.58
C ILE A 76 1.63 -0.63 4.11
N GLY A 77 0.57 -1.19 4.71
CA GLY A 77 0.54 -1.52 6.14
C GLY A 77 1.69 -2.45 6.54
N GLN A 78 1.84 -3.59 5.86
CA GLN A 78 2.94 -4.53 6.13
C GLN A 78 4.33 -3.91 5.95
N LEU A 79 4.49 -3.00 4.99
CA LEU A 79 5.73 -2.25 4.79
C LEU A 79 5.99 -1.29 5.95
N GLY A 80 4.94 -0.64 6.48
CA GLY A 80 5.03 0.19 7.67
C GLY A 80 5.55 -0.59 8.87
N GLU A 81 5.02 -1.79 9.12
CA GLU A 81 5.50 -2.66 10.20
C GLU A 81 6.95 -3.13 10.01
N LYS A 82 7.33 -3.45 8.76
CA LYS A 82 8.68 -3.90 8.43
C LYS A 82 9.72 -2.79 8.54
N TYR A 83 9.33 -1.56 8.27
CA TYR A 83 10.21 -0.39 8.27
C TYR A 83 9.70 0.68 9.26
N PRO A 84 9.80 0.43 10.57
CA PRO A 84 9.25 1.34 11.59
C PRO A 84 9.98 2.70 11.65
N HIS A 85 11.17 2.80 11.05
CA HIS A 85 11.94 4.05 10.92
C HIS A 85 11.47 4.93 9.77
N VAL A 86 10.60 4.41 8.89
CA VAL A 86 10.04 5.15 7.76
C VAL A 86 8.62 5.57 8.13
N THR A 87 8.35 6.88 8.09
CA THR A 87 7.01 7.39 8.33
C THR A 87 6.20 7.30 7.05
N THR A 88 5.03 6.67 7.11
CA THR A 88 4.12 6.59 5.97
C THR A 88 3.00 7.59 6.15
N TYR A 89 2.86 8.52 5.21
CA TYR A 89 1.79 9.49 5.15
C TYR A 89 0.73 8.99 4.18
N LYS A 90 -0.50 8.79 4.66
CA LYS A 90 -1.64 8.40 3.84
C LYS A 90 -2.45 9.65 3.52
N ILE A 91 -2.63 9.93 2.23
CA ILE A 91 -3.30 11.13 1.72
C ILE A 91 -4.52 10.66 0.93
N ASP A 92 -5.71 11.04 1.38
CA ASP A 92 -6.93 10.86 0.60
C ASP A 92 -7.07 12.03 -0.38
N ILE A 93 -7.04 11.77 -1.68
CA ILE A 93 -7.09 12.82 -2.71
C ILE A 93 -8.48 13.44 -2.87
N ASP A 94 -9.51 12.85 -2.25
CA ASP A 94 -10.86 13.40 -2.19
C ASP A 94 -11.07 14.34 -0.99
N LYS A 95 -10.04 14.57 -0.17
CA LYS A 95 -10.05 15.41 1.04
C LYS A 95 -9.15 16.63 0.88
#